data_AF-A0A453G950-F1
#
_entry.id   AF-A0A453G950-F1
#
_cell.length_a   1.000
_cell.length_b   1.000
_cell.length_c   1.000
_cell.angle_alpha   90.00
_cell.angle_beta   90.00
_cell.angle_gamma   90.00
#
_symmetry.space_group_name_H-M   'P 1'
#
loop_
_entity.id
_entity.type
_entity.pdbx_description
1 polymer ?
#
loop_
_entity_poly.entity_id
_entity_poly.type
_entity_poly.pdbx_seq_one_letter_code
_entity_poly.pdbx_strand_id
1 'polypeptide(L)'
;AELFAASPDDLETTYEAVRTFKMLGVQRDKGLDGKACKLAAHTLSSSSSPAKDLFQAVQIAGVLGCSVDAGVYDDVASRLKAVIKDTDSLLEFYYSVGGLLSLKEQGHSVVLSDADSTFHAIKALSQSDGRWRYDTNSAESSTFAAGNIFLSCDLFCFSLQIKCIRH
;
A
#
# COMPACT_ATOMS: atom_id res chain seq x y z
N ALA A 1 -3.59 9.75 30.12
CA ALA A 1 -2.88 9.40 28.88
C ALA A 1 -3.60 8.20 28.27
N GLU A 2 -4.71 8.45 27.59
CA GLU A 2 -5.50 7.41 26.91
C GLU A 2 -6.03 8.05 25.63
N LEU A 3 -5.15 8.31 24.66
CA LEU A 3 -5.61 8.92 23.41
C LEU A 3 -6.17 7.90 22.43
N PHE A 4 -5.81 6.62 22.54
CA PHE A 4 -6.43 5.55 21.75
C PHE A 4 -6.33 4.23 22.53
N ALA A 5 -7.44 3.77 23.10
CA ALA A 5 -7.60 2.37 23.45
C ALA A 5 -7.75 1.58 22.15
N ALA A 6 -6.67 1.49 21.37
CA ALA A 6 -6.61 0.65 20.19
C ALA A 6 -6.91 -0.77 20.66
N SER A 7 -8.01 -1.36 20.19
CA SER A 7 -8.10 -2.81 20.13
C SER A 7 -6.99 -3.25 19.17
N PRO A 8 -5.90 -3.86 19.66
CA PRO A 8 -4.77 -4.25 18.82
C PRO A 8 -5.12 -5.45 17.91
N ASP A 9 -6.41 -5.81 17.82
CA ASP A 9 -6.96 -6.84 16.97
C ASP A 9 -7.51 -6.28 15.64
N ASP A 10 -7.68 -4.95 15.51
CA ASP A 10 -8.10 -4.30 14.27
C ASP A 10 -6.90 -3.70 13.53
N LEU A 11 -6.68 -4.18 12.30
CA LEU A 11 -5.54 -3.79 11.47
C LEU A 11 -5.60 -2.32 11.04
N GLU A 12 -6.79 -1.84 10.68
CA GLU A 12 -6.99 -0.49 10.18
C GLU A 12 -6.74 0.54 11.27
N THR A 13 -7.34 0.36 12.46
CA THR A 13 -7.09 1.21 13.63
C THR A 13 -5.61 1.22 14.01
N THR A 14 -4.96 0.06 13.99
CA THR A 14 -3.52 -0.06 14.30
C THR A 14 -2.67 0.69 13.28
N TYR A 15 -2.99 0.56 11.99
CA TYR A 15 -2.30 1.27 10.92
C TYR A 15 -2.42 2.78 11.07
N GLU A 16 -3.63 3.29 11.34
CA GLU A 16 -3.86 4.73 11.52
C GLU A 16 -3.12 5.28 12.74
N ALA A 17 -3.10 4.54 13.84
CA ALA A 17 -2.35 4.91 15.04
C ALA A 17 -0.84 4.97 14.76
N VAL A 18 -0.27 3.92 14.15
CA VAL A 18 1.17 3.86 13.81
C VAL A 18 1.56 4.99 12.84
N ARG A 19 0.72 5.27 11.83
CA ARG A 19 0.94 6.37 10.90
C ARG A 19 0.93 7.73 11.61
N THR A 20 -0.02 7.93 12.52
CA THR A 20 -0.13 9.16 13.31
C THR A 20 1.08 9.36 14.21
N PHE A 21 1.55 8.30 14.88
CA PHE A 21 2.77 8.38 15.68
C PHE A 21 4.00 8.72 14.86
N LYS A 22 4.14 8.16 13.65
CA LYS A 22 5.22 8.52 12.71
C LYS A 22 5.18 10.00 12.34
N MET A 23 3.99 10.54 12.04
CA MET A 23 3.83 11.95 11.66
C MET A 23 4.08 12.91 12.82
N LEU A 24 3.61 12.57 14.02
CA LEU A 24 3.76 13.42 15.21
C LEU A 24 5.13 13.27 15.90
N GLY A 25 5.96 12.30 15.51
CA GLY A 25 7.27 12.05 16.10
C GLY A 25 7.24 11.66 17.58
N VAL A 26 6.10 11.14 18.06
CA VAL A 26 5.89 10.82 19.49
C VAL A 26 6.59 9.50 19.83
N GLN A 27 7.23 9.46 21.00
CA GLN A 27 7.79 8.21 21.53
C GLN A 27 6.67 7.19 21.77
N ARG A 28 6.83 6.00 21.19
CA ARG A 28 5.87 4.91 21.27
C ARG A 28 6.13 4.02 22.48
N ASP A 29 5.07 3.42 23.00
CA ASP A 29 5.19 2.38 24.01
C ASP A 29 5.66 1.07 23.34
N LYS A 30 6.79 0.52 23.81
CA LYS A 30 7.37 -0.73 23.30
C LYS A 30 6.43 -1.94 23.43
N GLY A 31 5.52 -1.93 24.42
CA GLY A 31 4.50 -2.96 24.59
C GLY A 31 3.42 -2.95 23.51
N LEU A 32 3.11 -1.77 22.97
CA LEU A 32 2.18 -1.63 21.84
C LEU A 32 2.84 -2.05 20.52
N ASP A 33 4.12 -1.70 20.34
CA ASP A 33 4.90 -2.09 19.18
C ASP A 33 4.94 -3.63 19.02
N GLY A 34 5.13 -4.37 20.11
CA GLY A 34 5.13 -5.84 20.09
C GLY A 34 3.81 -6.47 19.64
N LYS A 35 2.66 -5.92 20.07
CA LYS A 35 1.33 -6.40 19.65
C LYS A 35 1.06 -6.08 18.17
N ALA A 36 1.36 -4.85 17.76
CA ALA A 36 1.19 -4.42 16.38
C ALA A 36 2.10 -5.21 15.41
N CYS A 37 3.34 -5.51 15.81
CA CYS A 37 4.22 -6.38 15.03
C CYS A 37 3.67 -7.81 14.89
N LYS A 38 3.09 -8.37 15.96
CA LYS A 38 2.47 -9.69 15.90
C LYS A 38 1.27 -9.72 14.96
N LEU A 39 0.42 -8.68 15.02
CA LEU A 39 -0.71 -8.52 14.12
C LEU A 39 -0.23 -8.41 12.66
N ALA A 40 0.74 -7.53 12.38
CA ALA A 40 1.29 -7.35 11.05
C ALA A 40 1.91 -8.67 10.50
N ALA A 41 2.72 -9.35 11.30
CA ALA A 41 3.32 -10.63 10.89
C ALA A 41 2.26 -11.70 10.58
N HIS A 42 1.19 -11.77 11.39
CA HIS A 42 0.08 -12.69 11.14
C HIS A 42 -0.65 -12.37 9.84
N THR A 43 -0.96 -11.09 9.58
CA THR A 43 -1.60 -10.65 8.33
C THR A 43 -0.73 -10.91 7.11
N LEU A 44 0.58 -10.62 7.18
CA LEU A 44 1.51 -10.87 6.07
C LEU A 44 1.64 -12.37 5.75
N SER A 45 1.61 -13.21 6.78
CA SER A 45 1.70 -14.67 6.63
C SER A 45 0.40 -15.31 6.15
N SER A 46 -0.73 -14.60 6.22
CA SER A 46 -2.02 -15.12 5.79
C SER A 46 -2.15 -15.06 4.26
N SER A 47 -2.39 -16.21 3.64
CA SER A 47 -2.47 -16.36 2.18
C SER A 47 -3.70 -15.70 1.55
N SER A 48 -4.75 -15.43 2.33
CA SER A 48 -6.02 -14.87 1.85
C SER A 48 -6.19 -13.38 2.15
N SER A 49 -5.16 -12.71 2.67
CA SER A 49 -5.25 -11.27 2.96
C SER A 49 -5.40 -10.44 1.69
N PRO A 50 -6.36 -9.50 1.64
CA PRO A 50 -6.55 -8.58 0.53
C PRO A 50 -5.39 -7.58 0.42
N ALA A 51 -5.26 -6.91 -0.72
CA ALA A 51 -4.16 -5.97 -0.97
C ALA A 51 -4.13 -4.80 0.03
N LYS A 52 -5.30 -4.32 0.46
CA LYS A 52 -5.45 -3.29 1.51
C LYS A 52 -4.74 -3.72 2.80
N ASP A 53 -5.03 -4.94 3.27
CA ASP A 53 -4.51 -5.45 4.53
C ASP A 53 -3.00 -5.71 4.44
N LEU A 54 -2.53 -6.23 3.29
CA LEU A 54 -1.10 -6.38 3.02
C LEU A 54 -0.38 -5.03 3.05
N PHE A 55 -0.92 -4.02 2.37
CA PHE A 55 -0.37 -2.67 2.38
C PHE A 55 -0.24 -2.10 3.80
N GLN A 56 -1.33 -2.19 4.58
CA GLN A 56 -1.36 -1.71 5.96
C GLN A 56 -0.35 -2.47 6.85
N ALA A 57 -0.27 -3.80 6.72
CA ALA A 57 0.64 -4.62 7.49
C ALA A 57 2.11 -4.37 7.14
N VAL A 58 2.46 -4.21 5.87
CA VAL A 58 3.82 -3.83 5.43
C VAL A 58 4.22 -2.48 6.00
N GLN A 59 3.30 -1.51 6.01
CA GLN A 59 3.55 -0.18 6.56
C GLN A 59 3.76 -0.21 8.07
N ILE A 60 2.93 -0.97 8.81
CA ILE A 60 3.13 -1.19 10.24
C ILE A 60 4.50 -1.80 10.49
N ALA A 61 4.84 -2.88 9.76
CA ALA A 61 6.11 -3.58 9.91
C ALA A 61 7.32 -2.67 9.68
N GLY A 62 7.29 -1.85 8.62
CA GLY A 62 8.37 -0.93 8.28
C GLY A 62 8.54 0.21 9.27
N VAL A 63 7.44 0.78 9.79
CA VAL A 63 7.50 1.89 10.75
C VAL A 63 7.93 1.41 12.14
N LEU A 64 7.49 0.23 12.54
CA LEU A 64 7.83 -0.34 13.84
C LEU A 64 9.19 -1.08 13.83
N GLY A 65 9.72 -1.42 12.66
CA GLY A 65 10.93 -2.22 12.52
C GLY A 65 10.72 -3.67 12.95
N CYS A 66 9.57 -4.25 12.63
CA CYS A 66 9.20 -5.60 13.05
C CYS A 66 10.13 -6.64 12.42
N SER A 67 10.56 -7.63 13.20
CA SER A 67 11.33 -8.77 12.67
C SER A 67 10.38 -9.78 12.00
N VAL A 68 10.16 -9.61 10.70
CA VAL A 68 9.43 -10.55 9.85
C VAL A 68 10.42 -11.28 8.95
N ASP A 69 10.16 -12.56 8.67
CA ASP A 69 11.02 -13.37 7.81
C ASP A 69 11.07 -12.81 6.38
N ALA A 70 12.25 -12.84 5.75
CA ALA A 70 12.45 -12.29 4.41
C ALA A 70 11.59 -13.00 3.35
N GLY A 71 11.36 -14.31 3.49
CA GLY A 71 10.53 -15.09 2.56
C GLY A 71 9.06 -14.67 2.59
N VAL A 72 8.56 -14.13 3.71
CA VAL A 72 7.20 -13.58 3.80
C VAL A 72 7.07 -12.34 2.93
N TYR A 73 8.09 -11.48 2.90
CA TYR A 73 8.05 -10.27 2.06
C TYR A 73 8.14 -10.59 0.57
N ASP A 74 8.87 -11.63 0.18
CA ASP A 74 8.92 -12.10 -1.21
C ASP A 74 7.58 -12.71 -1.67
N ASP A 75 6.90 -13.45 -0.80
CA ASP A 75 5.53 -13.94 -1.03
C ASP A 75 4.54 -12.79 -1.19
N VAL A 76 4.56 -11.83 -0.26
CA VAL A 76 3.70 -10.64 -0.32
C VAL A 76 3.97 -9.83 -1.58
N ALA A 77 5.22 -9.63 -1.98
CA ALA A 77 5.56 -8.96 -3.23
C ALA A 77 5.00 -9.71 -4.45
N SER A 78 5.05 -11.04 -4.46
CA SER A 78 4.51 -11.86 -5.54
C SER A 78 2.98 -11.76 -5.62
N ARG A 79 2.30 -11.76 -4.48
CA ARG A 79 0.85 -11.61 -4.38
C ARG A 79 0.38 -10.23 -4.83
N LEU A 80 1.04 -9.16 -4.40
CA LEU A 80 0.69 -7.80 -4.84
C LEU A 80 0.91 -7.61 -6.35
N LYS A 81 1.95 -8.23 -6.93
CA LYS A 81 2.15 -8.24 -8.39
C LYS A 81 1.04 -9.00 -9.12
N ALA A 82 0.56 -10.12 -8.57
CA ALA A 82 -0.57 -10.85 -9.14
C ALA A 82 -1.85 -10.00 -9.14
N VAL A 83 -2.14 -9.30 -8.03
CA VAL A 83 -3.28 -8.37 -7.95
C VAL A 83 -3.18 -7.27 -9.00
N ILE A 84 -2.00 -6.65 -9.19
CA ILE A 84 -1.79 -5.61 -10.21
C ILE A 84 -2.09 -6.12 -11.62
N LYS A 85 -1.81 -7.40 -11.90
CA LYS A 85 -2.02 -7.98 -13.22
C LYS A 85 -3.50 -8.24 -13.53
N ASP A 86 -4.26 -8.65 -12.52
CA ASP A 86 -5.63 -9.12 -12.69
C ASP A 86 -6.69 -8.07 -12.31
N THR A 87 -6.28 -6.93 -11.72
CA THR A 87 -7.20 -5.92 -11.21
C THR A 87 -7.57 -4.86 -12.24
N ASP A 88 -8.85 -4.52 -12.26
CA ASP A 88 -9.42 -3.36 -12.95
C ASP A 88 -9.79 -2.23 -11.98
N SER A 89 -9.55 -2.43 -10.67
CA SER A 89 -9.92 -1.49 -9.60
C SER A 89 -8.77 -0.54 -9.28
N LEU A 90 -9.09 0.75 -9.30
CA LEU A 90 -8.21 1.84 -8.92
C LEU A 90 -7.64 1.67 -7.49
N LEU A 91 -8.48 1.19 -6.58
CA LEU A 91 -8.12 1.04 -5.16
C LEU A 91 -7.15 -0.12 -4.95
N GLU A 92 -7.33 -1.22 -5.68
CA GLU A 92 -6.42 -2.36 -5.69
C GLU A 92 -5.06 -1.99 -6.28
N PHE A 93 -5.03 -1.16 -7.33
CA PHE A 93 -3.77 -0.59 -7.84
C PHE A 93 -3.07 0.26 -6.78
N TYR A 94 -3.81 1.15 -6.10
CA TYR A 94 -3.25 2.00 -5.05
C TYR A 94 -2.61 1.19 -3.91
N TYR A 95 -3.33 0.21 -3.34
CA TYR A 95 -2.79 -0.59 -2.26
C TYR A 95 -1.64 -1.50 -2.70
N SER A 96 -1.75 -2.11 -3.89
CA SER A 96 -0.73 -3.03 -4.38
C SER A 96 0.58 -2.31 -4.72
N VAL A 97 0.52 -1.21 -5.46
CA VAL A 97 1.70 -0.40 -5.80
C VAL A 97 2.29 0.23 -4.54
N GLY A 98 1.45 0.79 -3.66
CA GLY A 98 1.91 1.35 -2.38
C GLY A 98 2.60 0.32 -1.50
N GLY A 99 2.11 -0.93 -1.47
CA GLY A 99 2.72 -2.02 -0.72
C GLY A 99 4.09 -2.39 -1.28
N LEU A 100 4.19 -2.55 -2.60
CA LEU A 100 5.45 -2.82 -3.29
C LEU A 100 6.49 -1.73 -3.06
N LEU A 101 6.08 -0.45 -3.06
CA LEU A 101 6.99 0.63 -2.71
C LEU A 101 7.45 0.54 -1.26
N SER A 102 6.53 0.31 -0.34
CA SER A 102 6.84 0.24 1.09
C SER A 102 7.88 -0.85 1.37
N LEU A 103 7.81 -1.99 0.67
CA LEU A 103 8.84 -3.04 0.69
C LEU A 103 10.18 -2.55 0.14
N LYS A 104 10.16 -1.84 -0.98
CA LYS A 104 11.37 -1.28 -1.60
C LYS A 104 12.08 -0.26 -0.70
N GLU A 105 11.33 0.63 -0.05
CA GLU A 105 11.86 1.61 0.91
C GLU A 105 12.48 0.94 2.14
N GLN A 106 11.96 -0.24 2.52
CA GLN A 106 12.50 -1.08 3.59
C GLN A 106 13.75 -1.87 3.15
N GLY A 107 14.18 -1.77 1.89
CA GLY A 107 15.38 -2.41 1.36
C GLY A 107 15.16 -3.76 0.67
N HIS A 108 13.91 -4.18 0.48
CA HIS A 108 13.58 -5.41 -0.26
C HIS A 108 13.67 -5.18 -1.76
N SER A 109 14.19 -6.17 -2.50
CA SER A 109 14.34 -6.07 -3.96
C SER A 109 13.01 -6.29 -4.67
N VAL A 110 12.34 -5.18 -5.01
CA VAL A 110 11.08 -5.21 -5.77
C VAL A 110 11.29 -4.70 -7.20
N VAL A 111 11.08 -5.58 -8.17
CA VAL A 111 11.05 -5.26 -9.61
C VAL A 111 9.66 -5.58 -10.17
N LEU A 112 9.05 -4.60 -10.82
CA LEU A 112 7.80 -4.74 -11.57
C LEU A 112 8.17 -4.75 -13.07
N SER A 113 8.16 -5.92 -13.71
CA SER A 113 8.53 -6.07 -15.12
C SER A 113 7.49 -5.47 -16.06
N ASP A 114 6.20 -5.55 -15.71
CA ASP A 114 5.09 -5.16 -16.57
C ASP A 114 4.60 -3.74 -16.31
N ALA A 115 5.52 -2.89 -15.84
CA ALA A 115 5.14 -1.62 -15.26
C ALA A 115 4.63 -0.61 -16.30
N ASP A 116 5.07 -0.69 -17.56
CA ASP A 116 4.44 0.04 -18.67
C ASP A 116 2.97 -0.37 -18.86
N SER A 117 2.66 -1.68 -18.78
CA SER A 117 1.29 -2.18 -18.91
C SER A 117 0.42 -1.71 -17.73
N THR A 118 0.94 -1.78 -16.50
CA THR A 118 0.26 -1.24 -15.32
C THR A 118 -0.01 0.25 -15.45
N PHE A 119 0.96 1.03 -15.96
CA PHE A 119 0.77 2.46 -16.19
C PHE A 119 -0.35 2.72 -17.21
N HIS A 120 -0.42 1.96 -18.30
CA HIS A 120 -1.49 2.09 -19.28
C HIS A 120 -2.85 1.70 -18.70
N ALA A 121 -2.93 0.65 -17.89
CA ALA A 121 -4.16 0.24 -17.21
C ALA A 121 -4.67 1.33 -16.25
N ILE A 122 -3.78 1.90 -15.42
CA ILE A 122 -4.12 3.02 -14.53
C ILE A 122 -4.55 4.23 -15.36
N LYS A 123 -3.79 4.59 -16.41
CA LYS A 123 -4.13 5.73 -17.28
C LYS A 123 -5.48 5.56 -17.97
N ALA A 124 -5.90 4.35 -18.30
CA ALA A 124 -7.21 4.09 -18.89
C ALA A 124 -8.38 4.46 -17.95
N LEU A 125 -8.16 4.52 -16.64
CA LEU A 125 -9.13 4.98 -15.64
C LEU A 125 -9.21 6.51 -15.55
N SER A 126 -8.24 7.22 -16.12
CA SER A 126 -8.21 8.68 -16.17
C SER A 126 -9.15 9.21 -17.25
N GLN A 127 -9.89 10.27 -16.92
CA GLN A 127 -10.76 10.98 -17.86
C GLN A 127 -10.19 12.36 -18.19
N SER A 128 -10.47 12.86 -19.39
CA SER A 128 -9.97 14.16 -19.87
C SER A 128 -10.50 15.36 -19.08
N ASP A 129 -11.53 15.17 -18.26
CA ASP A 129 -12.13 16.18 -17.39
C ASP A 129 -11.47 16.25 -15.99
N GLY A 130 -10.37 15.52 -15.78
CA GLY A 130 -9.63 15.47 -14.52
C GLY A 130 -10.24 14.53 -13.47
N ARG A 131 -11.31 13.80 -13.80
CA ARG A 131 -11.89 12.76 -12.95
C ARG A 131 -11.24 11.41 -13.24
N TRP A 132 -11.36 10.52 -12.27
CA TRP A 132 -10.86 9.16 -12.39
C TRP A 132 -11.97 8.19 -12.03
N ARG A 133 -12.09 7.11 -12.81
CA ARG A 133 -13.03 6.01 -12.56
C ARG A 133 -12.48 5.12 -11.45
N TYR A 134 -13.36 4.57 -10.63
CA TYR A 134 -12.97 3.60 -9.60
C TYR A 134 -12.63 2.24 -10.20
N ASP A 135 -13.25 1.89 -11.31
CA ASP A 135 -12.96 0.68 -12.08
C ASP A 135 -13.35 0.85 -13.56
N THR A 136 -12.96 -0.11 -14.40
CA THR A 136 -13.19 -0.07 -15.85
C THR A 136 -14.68 -0.14 -16.23
N ASN A 137 -15.54 -0.71 -15.37
CA ASN A 137 -16.94 -0.98 -15.66
C ASN A 137 -17.90 0.04 -15.03
N SER A 138 -17.53 0.72 -13.96
CA SER A 138 -18.38 1.71 -13.28
C SER A 138 -18.38 3.03 -14.01
N ALA A 139 -19.56 3.65 -14.14
CA ALA A 139 -19.72 5.02 -14.60
C ALA A 139 -19.35 6.07 -13.52
N GLU A 140 -19.09 5.61 -12.30
CA GLU A 140 -18.78 6.47 -11.17
C GLU A 140 -17.32 6.95 -11.23
N SER A 141 -17.16 8.26 -11.29
CA SER A 141 -15.85 8.92 -11.31
C SER A 141 -15.81 10.11 -10.37
N SER A 142 -14.65 10.34 -9.76
CA SER A 142 -14.48 11.38 -8.75
C SER A 142 -13.12 12.08 -8.87
N THR A 143 -13.08 13.36 -8.52
CA THR A 143 -11.82 14.09 -8.29
C THR A 143 -11.13 13.63 -7.00
N PHE A 144 -11.85 13.03 -6.05
CA PHE A 144 -11.25 12.40 -4.87
C PHE A 144 -10.46 11.13 -5.25
N ALA A 145 -10.96 10.36 -6.22
CA ALA A 145 -10.24 9.23 -6.81
C ALA A 145 -8.93 9.69 -7.49
N ALA A 146 -8.96 10.87 -8.12
CA ALA A 146 -7.78 11.51 -8.70
C ALA A 146 -6.70 11.84 -7.65
N GLY A 147 -7.09 12.24 -6.44
CA GLY A 147 -6.14 12.56 -5.36
C GLY A 147 -5.37 11.34 -4.85
N ASN A 148 -6.04 10.21 -4.67
CA ASN A 148 -5.39 8.94 -4.29
C ASN A 148 -4.45 8.44 -5.38
N ILE A 149 -4.81 8.63 -6.65
CA ILE A 149 -3.98 8.21 -7.78
C ILE A 149 -2.86 9.18 -8.11
N PHE A 150 -2.99 10.49 -7.88
CA PHE A 150 -1.90 11.43 -8.11
C PHE A 150 -0.68 11.01 -7.27
N LEU A 151 -0.92 10.64 -6.01
CA LEU A 151 0.09 10.02 -5.15
C LEU A 151 0.59 8.68 -5.71
N SER A 152 -0.28 7.80 -6.20
CA SER A 152 0.11 6.49 -6.76
C SER A 152 0.92 6.61 -8.07
N CYS A 153 0.52 7.49 -8.99
CA CYS A 153 1.19 7.77 -10.25
C CYS A 153 2.52 8.48 -10.00
N ASP A 154 2.58 9.51 -9.15
CA ASP A 154 3.86 10.11 -8.77
C ASP A 154 4.76 9.07 -8.06
N LEU A 155 4.21 8.19 -7.22
CA LEU A 155 4.93 7.04 -6.65
C LEU A 155 5.47 6.10 -7.73
N PHE A 156 4.67 5.79 -8.74
CA PHE A 156 5.03 4.90 -9.84
C PHE A 156 6.16 5.52 -10.69
N CYS A 157 6.01 6.79 -11.04
CA CYS A 157 6.99 7.55 -11.82
C CYS A 157 8.29 7.77 -11.04
N PHE A 158 8.20 8.10 -9.75
CA PHE A 158 9.36 8.46 -8.93
C PHE A 158 10.11 7.21 -8.41
N SER A 159 9.38 6.14 -8.08
CA SER A 159 9.98 4.99 -7.37
C SER A 159 10.28 3.78 -8.25
N LEU A 160 9.63 3.61 -9.41
CA LEU A 160 9.89 2.49 -10.32
C LEU A 160 10.82 2.83 -11.49
N GLN A 161 11.40 4.05 -11.54
CA GLN A 161 12.33 4.46 -12.59
C GLN A 161 11.74 4.37 -14.01
N ILE A 162 10.43 4.54 -14.15
CA ILE A 162 9.77 4.61 -15.45
C ILE A 162 9.63 6.08 -15.80
N LYS A 163 10.14 6.43 -16.98
CA LYS A 163 10.00 7.77 -17.56
C LYS A 163 8.51 8.08 -17.74
N CYS A 164 7.90 8.68 -16.73
CA CYS A 164 6.62 9.34 -16.92
C CYS A 164 6.88 10.64 -17.68
N ILE A 165 6.65 10.60 -18.98
CA ILE A 165 6.63 11.78 -19.81
C ILE A 165 5.41 12.60 -19.36
N ARG A 166 5.65 13.64 -18.55
CA ARG A 166 4.72 14.77 -18.45
C ARG A 166 4.63 15.38 -19.84
N HIS A 167 3.50 15.21 -20.51
CA HIS A 167 3.15 15.93 -21.71
C HIS A 167 2.11 16.99 -21.37
#